data_AF-A0A059XAK7-F1
#
_entry.id   AF-A0A059XAK7-F1
#
_cell.length_a   1.000
_cell.length_b   1.000
_cell.length_c   1.000
_cell.angle_alpha   90.00
_cell.angle_beta   90.00
_cell.angle_gamma   90.00
#
_symmetry.space_group_name_H-M   'P 1'
#
loop_
_entity.id
_entity.type
_entity.pdbx_description
1 polymer ?
#
loop_
_entity_poly.entity_id
_entity_poly.type
_entity_poly.pdbx_seq_one_letter_code
_entity_poly.pdbx_strand_id
1 'polypeptide(L)'
;MSDTFEIEIKSLLGTKAKADQLKTRLQQTYPQLKQVEDSSQLNHYFTGADDLLPKLVEKLLPHLSVENQTKLNNIVAKAVKASVRTRLLNDQVLIVVKASVDDTTSSNGITRMEFEAPVTDLTIDQLDQLVISAGYAYQAKWSRQRQAYKLDNATT
;
A
#
# COMPACT_ATOMS: atom_id res chain seq x y z
N MET A 1 -20.70 -3.35 -14.50
CA MET A 1 -19.41 -2.86 -13.97
C MET A 1 -18.53 -4.08 -13.82
N SER A 2 -17.33 -4.12 -14.41
CA SER A 2 -16.44 -5.27 -14.30
C SER A 2 -15.60 -5.13 -13.04
N ASP A 3 -15.88 -5.94 -12.03
CA ASP A 3 -15.06 -5.99 -10.83
C ASP A 3 -13.67 -6.52 -11.21
N THR A 4 -12.62 -5.79 -10.83
CA THR A 4 -11.23 -6.19 -11.04
C THR A 4 -10.73 -6.84 -9.76
N PHE A 5 -10.31 -8.10 -9.85
CA PHE A 5 -9.79 -8.85 -8.71
C PHE A 5 -8.26 -8.99 -8.82
N GLU A 6 -7.54 -8.62 -7.77
CA GLU A 6 -6.11 -8.90 -7.65
C GLU A 6 -5.91 -10.31 -7.07
N ILE A 7 -5.17 -11.16 -7.77
CA ILE A 7 -4.76 -12.48 -7.29
C ILE A 7 -3.25 -12.44 -7.05
N GLU A 8 -2.83 -12.50 -5.78
CA GLU A 8 -1.43 -12.40 -5.38
C GLU A 8 -1.02 -13.61 -4.51
N ILE A 9 0.10 -14.26 -4.85
CA ILE A 9 0.69 -15.35 -4.06
C ILE A 9 1.97 -14.84 -3.41
N LYS A 10 2.04 -14.90 -2.08
CA LYS A 10 3.23 -14.50 -1.30
C LYS A 10 3.93 -15.73 -0.74
N SER A 11 5.23 -15.81 -0.97
CA SER A 11 6.08 -16.88 -0.42
C SER A 11 7.33 -16.29 0.24
N LEU A 12 7.73 -16.90 1.36
CA LEU A 12 8.98 -16.57 2.03
C LEU A 12 10.13 -17.32 1.35
N LEU A 13 11.01 -16.59 0.68
CA LEU A 13 12.17 -17.17 -0.02
C LEU A 13 13.31 -17.56 0.93
N GLY A 14 13.27 -17.06 2.18
CA GLY A 14 14.28 -17.33 3.20
C GLY A 14 15.54 -16.49 2.98
N THR A 15 16.59 -17.10 2.43
CA THR A 15 17.89 -16.44 2.27
C THR A 15 18.02 -15.78 0.89
N LYS A 16 18.89 -14.78 0.79
CA LYS A 16 19.22 -14.14 -0.50
C LYS A 16 19.66 -15.15 -1.57
N ALA A 17 20.46 -16.15 -1.20
CA ALA A 17 20.89 -17.20 -2.13
C ALA A 17 19.72 -18.00 -2.74
N LYS A 18 18.68 -18.30 -1.95
CA LYS A 18 17.46 -18.97 -2.46
C LYS A 18 16.65 -18.06 -3.38
N ALA A 19 16.58 -16.76 -3.06
CA ALA A 19 15.92 -15.78 -3.92
C ALA A 19 16.64 -15.62 -5.27
N ASP A 20 17.98 -15.53 -5.25
CA ASP A 20 18.79 -15.44 -6.45
C ASP A 20 18.69 -16.73 -7.29
N GLN A 21 18.68 -17.91 -6.65
CA GLN A 21 18.48 -19.19 -7.33
C GLN A 21 17.11 -19.28 -8.02
N LEU A 22 16.04 -18.81 -7.35
CA LEU A 22 14.71 -18.74 -7.95
C LEU A 22 14.72 -17.82 -9.18
N LYS A 23 15.30 -16.63 -9.05
CA LYS A 23 15.41 -15.66 -10.16
C LYS A 23 16.14 -16.26 -11.36
N THR A 24 17.30 -16.90 -11.15
CA THR A 24 18.05 -17.56 -12.23
C THR A 24 17.22 -18.65 -12.90
N ARG A 25 16.53 -19.50 -12.11
CA ARG A 25 15.67 -20.55 -12.67
C ARG A 25 14.52 -19.97 -13.48
N LEU A 26 13.86 -18.92 -12.98
CA LEU A 26 12.77 -18.26 -13.70
C LEU A 26 13.26 -17.67 -15.02
N GLN A 27 14.44 -17.06 -15.08
CA GLN A 27 15.02 -16.53 -16.32
C GLN A 27 15.41 -17.64 -17.32
N GLN A 28 15.90 -18.79 -16.82
CA GLN A 28 16.21 -19.95 -17.67
C GLN A 28 14.95 -20.61 -18.24
N THR A 29 13.91 -20.74 -17.42
CA THR A 29 12.63 -21.34 -17.83
C THR A 29 11.81 -20.41 -18.70
N TYR A 30 11.88 -19.10 -18.45
CA TYR A 30 11.12 -18.07 -19.16
C TYR A 30 12.06 -16.99 -19.70
N PRO A 31 12.68 -17.19 -20.88
CA PRO A 31 13.61 -16.24 -21.48
C PRO A 31 12.99 -14.85 -21.77
N GLN A 32 11.66 -14.75 -21.84
CA GLN A 32 10.93 -13.50 -22.02
C GLN A 32 10.72 -12.72 -20.71
N LEU A 33 11.08 -13.29 -19.55
CA LEU A 33 10.96 -12.63 -18.26
C LEU A 33 11.80 -11.35 -18.25
N LYS A 34 11.14 -10.21 -18.05
CA LYS A 34 11.81 -8.90 -18.05
C LYS A 34 11.62 -8.21 -16.71
N GLN A 35 12.70 -7.64 -16.18
CA GLN A 35 12.58 -6.72 -15.07
C GLN A 35 11.87 -5.46 -15.56
N VAL A 36 10.79 -5.09 -14.86
CA VAL A 36 9.97 -3.92 -15.19
C VAL A 36 10.00 -2.86 -14.09
N GLU A 37 10.45 -3.22 -12.89
CA GLU A 37 10.58 -2.30 -11.76
C GLU A 37 11.86 -2.60 -10.97
N ASP A 38 12.48 -1.53 -10.46
CA ASP A 38 13.40 -1.55 -9.34
C ASP A 38 13.04 -0.34 -8.48
N SER A 39 12.59 -0.56 -7.24
CA SER A 39 12.11 0.50 -6.37
C SER A 39 12.55 0.31 -4.92
N SER A 40 12.83 1.44 -4.28
CA SER A 40 13.07 1.53 -2.84
C SER A 40 11.81 2.05 -2.17
N GLN A 41 11.40 1.41 -1.07
CA GLN A 41 10.19 1.79 -0.36
C GLN A 41 10.43 1.84 1.14
N LEU A 42 10.05 2.95 1.75
CA LEU A 42 9.93 3.09 3.20
C LEU A 42 8.45 3.21 3.54
N ASN A 43 7.91 2.26 4.30
CA ASN A 43 6.51 2.23 4.70
C ASN A 43 6.43 2.40 6.23
N HIS A 44 5.66 3.37 6.71
CA HIS A 44 5.34 3.51 8.12
C HIS A 44 3.88 3.15 8.34
N TYR A 45 3.65 2.14 9.18
CA TYR A 45 2.34 1.62 9.51
C TYR A 45 1.85 2.26 10.80
N PHE A 46 0.58 2.64 10.81
CA PHE A 46 -0.07 3.29 11.94
C PHE A 46 -1.23 2.44 12.46
N THR A 47 -1.41 2.50 13.77
CA THR A 47 -2.55 1.90 14.47
C THR A 47 -3.28 2.99 15.25
N GLY A 48 -4.60 2.88 15.34
CA GLY A 48 -5.48 3.84 15.97
C GLY A 48 -6.89 3.26 16.05
N ALA A 49 -7.75 3.87 16.86
CA ALA A 49 -9.17 3.51 16.89
C ALA A 49 -9.87 3.91 15.58
N ASP A 50 -10.90 3.17 15.18
CA ASP A 50 -11.58 3.37 13.89
C ASP A 50 -12.29 4.74 13.81
N ASP A 51 -12.68 5.33 14.94
CA ASP A 51 -13.29 6.66 15.05
C ASP A 51 -12.32 7.82 14.77
N LEU A 52 -11.01 7.54 14.61
CA LEU A 52 -10.01 8.53 14.23
C LEU A 52 -9.95 8.79 12.71
N LEU A 53 -10.53 7.90 11.90
CA LEU A 53 -10.45 8.00 10.44
C LEU A 53 -11.02 9.32 9.90
N PRO A 54 -12.20 9.82 10.33
CA PRO A 54 -12.69 11.13 9.89
C PRO A 54 -11.73 12.28 10.20
N LYS A 55 -11.11 12.28 11.39
CA LYS A 55 -10.13 13.32 11.79
C LYS A 55 -8.87 13.29 10.93
N LEU A 56 -8.42 12.09 10.55
CA LEU A 56 -7.30 11.93 9.63
C LEU A 56 -7.65 12.49 8.25
N VAL A 57 -8.84 12.18 7.74
CA VAL A 57 -9.29 12.67 6.43
C VAL A 57 -9.32 14.18 6.40
N GLU A 58 -9.92 14.84 7.38
CA GLU A 58 -9.94 16.31 7.47
C GLU A 58 -8.55 16.94 7.36
N LYS A 59 -7.55 16.32 7.98
CA LYS A 59 -6.16 16.78 7.91
C LYS A 59 -5.50 16.48 6.57
N LEU A 60 -5.86 15.40 5.90
CA LEU A 60 -5.29 15.00 4.60
C LEU A 60 -5.87 15.79 3.42
N LEU A 61 -7.16 16.14 3.45
CA LEU A 61 -7.85 16.78 2.32
C LEU A 61 -7.11 18.00 1.73
N PRO A 62 -6.55 18.93 2.53
CA PRO A 62 -5.81 20.09 2.02
C PRO A 62 -4.57 19.74 1.19
N HIS A 63 -4.01 18.54 1.39
CA HIS A 63 -2.79 18.08 0.74
C HIS A 63 -3.07 17.16 -0.47
N LEU A 64 -4.34 16.99 -0.84
CA LEU A 64 -4.78 16.09 -1.92
C LEU A 64 -5.44 16.87 -3.05
N SER A 65 -5.28 16.37 -4.28
CA SER A 65 -6.05 16.87 -5.43
C SER A 65 -7.55 16.68 -5.24
N VAL A 66 -8.38 17.49 -5.90
CA VAL A 66 -9.85 17.41 -5.82
C VAL A 66 -10.36 15.99 -6.13
N GLU A 67 -9.77 15.33 -7.13
CA GLU A 67 -10.10 13.94 -7.48
C GLU A 67 -9.81 12.97 -6.33
N ASN A 68 -8.65 13.11 -5.68
CA ASN A 68 -8.24 12.25 -4.57
C ASN A 68 -9.05 12.53 -3.30
N GLN A 69 -9.46 13.78 -3.08
CA GLN A 69 -10.40 14.14 -2.01
C GLN A 69 -11.73 13.38 -2.17
N THR A 70 -12.30 13.39 -3.38
CA THR A 70 -13.54 12.65 -3.66
C THR A 70 -13.36 11.13 -3.45
N LYS A 71 -12.27 10.54 -3.95
CA LYS A 71 -11.97 9.12 -3.77
C LYS A 71 -11.83 8.73 -2.30
N LEU A 72 -11.08 9.50 -1.52
CA LEU A 72 -10.87 9.24 -0.10
C LEU A 72 -12.17 9.30 0.69
N ASN A 73 -12.99 10.35 0.47
CA ASN A 73 -14.29 10.50 1.12
C ASN A 73 -15.22 9.31 0.83
N ASN A 74 -15.25 8.83 -0.41
CA ASN A 74 -16.06 7.66 -0.79
C ASN A 74 -15.61 6.38 -0.09
N ILE A 75 -14.31 6.21 0.12
CA ILE A 75 -13.74 5.04 0.81
C ILE A 75 -14.07 5.08 2.29
N VAL A 76 -13.92 6.25 2.92
CA VAL A 76 -14.17 6.46 4.36
C VAL A 76 -15.64 6.29 4.70
N ALA A 77 -16.56 6.73 3.84
CA ALA A 77 -18.00 6.58 4.07
C ALA A 77 -18.49 5.12 4.16
N LYS A 78 -17.70 4.16 3.66
CA LYS A 78 -18.04 2.72 3.68
C LYS A 78 -17.07 1.90 4.52
N ALA A 79 -16.10 2.53 5.19
CA ALA A 79 -15.07 1.84 5.95
C ALA A 79 -15.61 1.36 7.29
N VAL A 80 -15.46 0.06 7.58
CA VAL A 80 -15.70 -0.50 8.93
C VAL A 80 -14.41 -0.49 9.74
N LYS A 81 -13.30 -0.89 9.10
CA LYS A 81 -11.94 -0.82 9.66
C LYS A 81 -10.99 -0.25 8.63
N ALA A 82 -9.99 0.50 9.08
CA ALA A 82 -8.99 1.08 8.20
C ALA A 82 -7.56 0.77 8.67
N SER A 83 -6.70 0.46 7.71
CA SER A 83 -5.24 0.45 7.89
C SER A 83 -4.66 1.68 7.20
N VAL A 84 -3.87 2.44 7.95
CA VAL A 84 -3.22 3.67 7.48
C VAL A 84 -1.72 3.43 7.40
N ARG A 85 -1.11 3.82 6.28
CA ARG A 85 0.35 3.88 6.16
C ARG A 85 0.77 5.09 5.35
N THR A 86 1.90 5.66 5.73
CA THR A 86 2.65 6.57 4.86
C THR A 86 3.70 5.76 4.11
N ARG A 87 4.01 6.18 2.89
CA ARG A 87 4.99 5.52 2.04
C ARG A 87 5.85 6.55 1.35
N LEU A 88 7.16 6.37 1.42
CA LEU A 88 8.12 6.98 0.51
C LEU A 88 8.49 5.91 -0.53
N LEU A 89 8.02 6.09 -1.75
CA LEU A 89 8.33 5.24 -2.91
C LEU A 89 9.33 5.97 -3.79
N ASN A 90 10.58 5.50 -3.80
CA ASN A 90 11.71 6.25 -4.34
C ASN A 90 11.74 7.65 -3.70
N ASP A 91 11.37 8.69 -4.44
CA ASP A 91 11.32 10.08 -3.96
C ASP A 91 9.89 10.61 -3.76
N GLN A 92 8.87 9.76 -3.95
CA GLN A 92 7.47 10.15 -3.89
C GLN A 92 6.84 9.80 -2.54
N VAL A 93 6.31 10.81 -1.84
CA VAL A 93 5.56 10.64 -0.60
C VAL A 93 4.09 10.35 -0.93
N LEU A 94 3.57 9.30 -0.31
CA LEU A 94 2.25 8.73 -0.56
C LEU A 94 1.53 8.49 0.76
N ILE A 95 0.24 8.77 0.78
CA ILE A 95 -0.67 8.25 1.81
C ILE A 95 -1.40 7.04 1.25
N VAL A 96 -1.51 5.98 2.06
CA VAL A 96 -2.29 4.79 1.71
C VAL A 96 -3.27 4.47 2.83
N VAL A 97 -4.54 4.33 2.45
CA VAL A 97 -5.62 3.91 3.33
C VAL A 97 -6.26 2.66 2.74
N LYS A 98 -6.25 1.55 3.47
CA LYS A 98 -6.96 0.32 3.09
C LYS A 98 -8.14 0.13 4.03
N ALA A 99 -9.34 0.17 3.50
CA ALA A 99 -10.57 0.01 4.26
C ALA A 99 -11.25 -1.34 3.97
N SER A 100 -11.72 -2.05 4.99
CA SER A 100 -12.64 -3.18 4.83
C SER A 100 -14.08 -2.67 4.78
N VAL A 101 -14.89 -3.23 3.88
CA VAL A 101 -16.32 -2.89 3.74
C VAL A 101 -17.26 -3.87 4.46
N ASP A 102 -16.72 -4.97 4.98
CA ASP A 102 -17.47 -6.01 5.69
C ASP A 102 -16.73 -6.55 6.92
N ASP A 103 -17.50 -7.18 7.83
CA ASP A 103 -17.01 -7.83 9.06
C ASP A 103 -16.69 -9.32 8.86
N THR A 104 -16.66 -9.80 7.62
CA THR A 104 -16.41 -11.22 7.34
C THR A 104 -14.95 -11.59 7.68
N THR A 105 -14.79 -12.74 8.32
CA THR A 105 -13.49 -13.21 8.80
C THR A 105 -12.62 -13.67 7.62
N SER A 106 -11.31 -13.56 7.80
CA SER A 106 -10.21 -13.75 6.83
C SER A 106 -10.20 -15.06 6.00
N SER A 107 -11.15 -15.96 6.22
CA SER A 107 -11.27 -17.24 5.51
C SER A 107 -12.00 -17.11 4.18
N ASN A 108 -12.81 -16.07 3.96
CA ASN A 108 -13.58 -15.87 2.73
C ASN A 108 -13.54 -14.38 2.30
N GLY A 109 -12.49 -13.99 1.59
CA GLY A 109 -12.47 -12.78 0.74
C GLY A 109 -12.92 -11.48 1.40
N ILE A 110 -12.07 -10.88 2.23
CA ILE A 110 -12.29 -9.49 2.68
C ILE A 110 -12.22 -8.60 1.44
N THR A 111 -13.34 -8.03 1.03
CA THR A 111 -13.33 -7.01 -0.02
C THR A 111 -12.72 -5.76 0.60
N ARG A 112 -11.54 -5.36 0.13
CA ARG A 112 -10.80 -4.21 0.65
C ARG A 112 -10.76 -3.12 -0.41
N MET A 113 -11.23 -1.95 -0.06
CA MET A 113 -11.03 -0.75 -0.87
C MET A 113 -9.66 -0.16 -0.53
N GLU A 114 -8.87 0.15 -1.55
CA GLU A 114 -7.56 0.78 -1.39
C GLU A 114 -7.59 2.19 -1.97
N PHE A 115 -7.13 3.13 -1.17
CA PHE A 115 -6.78 4.49 -1.56
C PHE A 115 -5.27 4.63 -1.47
N GLU A 116 -4.64 5.05 -2.55
CA GLU A 116 -3.23 5.45 -2.58
C GLU A 116 -3.12 6.74 -3.37
N ALA A 117 -2.55 7.79 -2.77
CA ALA A 117 -2.45 9.10 -3.38
C ALA A 117 -1.14 9.81 -3.01
N PRO A 118 -0.55 10.58 -3.95
CA PRO A 118 0.62 11.40 -3.66
C PRO A 118 0.26 12.58 -2.77
N VAL A 119 1.21 12.91 -1.89
CA VAL A 119 1.22 14.11 -1.05
C VAL A 119 2.48 14.88 -1.41
N THR A 120 2.36 15.87 -2.29
CA THR A 120 3.51 16.49 -2.98
C THR A 120 4.18 17.61 -2.19
N ASP A 121 3.50 18.14 -1.18
CA ASP A 121 3.92 19.31 -0.40
C ASP A 121 4.51 18.95 0.97
N LEU A 122 4.53 17.66 1.34
CA LEU A 122 5.07 17.17 2.60
C LEU A 122 6.19 16.15 2.39
N THR A 123 7.17 16.19 3.28
CA THR A 123 8.09 15.06 3.50
C THR A 123 7.38 13.90 4.20
N ILE A 124 7.98 12.70 4.18
CA ILE A 124 7.41 11.54 4.89
C ILE A 124 7.26 11.81 6.40
N ASP A 125 8.23 12.49 7.02
CA ASP A 125 8.17 12.80 8.44
C ASP A 125 7.06 13.81 8.76
N GLN A 126 6.83 14.81 7.90
CA GLN A 126 5.72 15.75 8.08
C GLN A 126 4.36 15.07 7.89
N LEU A 127 4.24 14.17 6.90
CA LEU A 127 3.04 13.38 6.70
C LEU A 127 2.79 12.44 7.90
N ASP A 128 3.84 11.84 8.46
CA ASP A 128 3.74 11.04 9.69
C ASP A 128 3.21 11.88 10.86
N GLN A 129 3.74 13.09 11.06
CA GLN A 129 3.26 13.98 12.11
C GLN A 129 1.79 14.37 11.92
N LEU A 130 1.35 14.53 10.67
CA LEU A 130 -0.06 14.77 10.36
C LEU A 130 -0.92 13.60 10.81
N VAL A 131 -0.52 12.36 10.49
CA VAL A 131 -1.21 11.13 10.92
C VAL A 131 -1.23 11.00 12.45
N ILE A 132 -0.10 11.24 13.11
CA ILE A 132 0.02 11.21 14.58
C ILE A 132 -0.88 12.28 15.23
N SER A 133 -0.93 13.49 14.65
CA SER A 133 -1.79 14.57 15.15
C SER A 133 -3.28 14.27 15.02
N ALA A 134 -3.67 13.27 14.22
CA ALA A 134 -5.04 12.75 14.15
C ALA A 134 -5.34 11.73 15.28
N GLY A 135 -4.35 11.35 16.08
CA GLY A 135 -4.46 10.42 17.20
C GLY A 135 -3.89 9.02 16.95
N TYR A 136 -3.30 8.78 15.79
CA TYR A 136 -2.66 7.50 15.47
C TYR A 136 -1.29 7.35 16.13
N ALA A 137 -0.88 6.11 16.35
CA ALA A 137 0.46 5.75 16.82
C ALA A 137 1.20 4.90 15.78
N TYR A 138 2.54 4.97 15.78
CA TYR A 138 3.32 4.04 14.97
C TYR A 138 3.11 2.60 15.44
N GLN A 139 2.83 1.73 14.48
CA GLN A 139 2.80 0.30 14.66
C GLN A 139 4.14 -0.33 14.24
N ALA A 140 4.65 0.05 13.07
CA ALA A 140 5.91 -0.48 12.55
C ALA A 140 6.49 0.40 11.43
N LYS A 141 7.80 0.29 11.18
CA LYS A 141 8.49 0.90 10.04
C LYS A 141 9.21 -0.17 9.24
N TRP A 142 8.95 -0.23 7.94
CA TRP A 142 9.43 -1.28 7.06
C TRP A 142 10.08 -0.67 5.82
N SER A 143 11.38 -0.90 5.66
CA SER A 143 12.10 -0.60 4.41
C SER A 143 12.18 -1.85 3.54
N ARG A 144 11.94 -1.72 2.24
CA ARG A 144 12.14 -2.81 1.27
C ARG A 144 12.75 -2.29 -0.03
N GLN A 145 13.59 -3.11 -0.62
CA GLN A 145 13.91 -3.03 -2.05
C GLN A 145 12.99 -4.00 -2.79
N ARG A 146 12.40 -3.55 -3.89
CA ARG A 146 11.49 -4.35 -4.72
C ARG A 146 12.00 -4.36 -6.14
N GLN A 147 12.23 -5.56 -6.67
CA GLN A 147 12.36 -5.78 -8.10
C GLN A 147 11.08 -6.46 -8.57
N ALA A 148 10.49 -5.97 -9.66
CA ALA A 148 9.34 -6.62 -10.28
C ALA A 148 9.71 -7.14 -11.66
N TYR A 149 9.24 -8.34 -11.98
CA TYR A 149 9.43 -8.98 -13.27
C TYR A 149 8.09 -9.27 -13.91
N LYS A 150 7.98 -9.04 -15.22
CA LYS A 150 6.78 -9.33 -15.99
C LYS A 150 6.97 -10.59 -16.83
N LEU A 151 5.98 -11.47 -16.76
CA LEU A 151 5.83 -12.66 -17.57
C LEU A 151 4.41 -12.70 -18.13
N ASP A 152 4.24 -12.41 -19.41
CA ASP A 152 2.94 -12.32 -20.09
C ASP A 152 1.94 -11.42 -19.31
N ASN A 153 0.88 -12.03 -18.75
CA ASN A 153 -0.15 -11.35 -17.96
C ASN A 153 0.10 -11.38 -16.44
N ALA A 154 1.24 -11.90 -16.00
CA ALA A 154 1.64 -11.98 -14.59
C ALA A 154 2.81 -11.04 -14.28
N THR A 155 2.81 -10.49 -13.07
CA THR A 155 3.95 -9.75 -12.51
C THR A 155 4.37 -10.45 -11.22
N THR A 156 5.67 -10.70 -11.06
CA THR A 156 6.27 -11.29 -9.86
C THR A 156 7.26 -10.36 -9.20
#